data_AF-A0A916NBW1-F1
#
_entry.id   AF-A0A916NBW1-F1
#
_cell.length_a   1.000
_cell.length_b   1.000
_cell.length_c   1.000
_cell.angle_alpha   90.00
_cell.angle_beta   90.00
_cell.angle_gamma   90.00
#
_symmetry.space_group_name_H-M   'P 1'
#
loop_
_entity.id
_entity.type
_entity.pdbx_description
1 polymer ?
#
loop_
_entity_poly.entity_id
_entity_poly.type
_entity_poly.pdbx_seq_one_letter_code
_entity_poly.pdbx_strand_id
1 'polypeptide(L)'
;MAKERKFDFAPLPLVVDTKDELETNAPAEVLDGPPTKVTFDCEFILMENMKDYGYWEGLTQKDIILESLRLYFEDKEIRPRPDKIRQRPKVGRKPKNA
;
A
#
# COMPACT_ATOMS: atom_id res chain seq x y z
N MET A 1 -22.26 -30.04 35.10
CA MET A 1 -22.90 -28.72 35.28
C MET A 1 -22.45 -27.82 34.13
N ALA A 2 -23.31 -27.56 33.16
CA ALA A 2 -23.01 -26.67 32.04
C ALA A 2 -23.20 -25.20 32.49
N LYS A 3 -22.18 -24.36 32.32
CA LYS A 3 -22.28 -22.91 32.54
C LYS A 3 -22.57 -22.25 31.20
N GLU A 4 -23.84 -21.94 30.94
CA GLU A 4 -24.23 -21.05 29.85
C GLU A 4 -23.79 -19.62 30.22
N ARG A 5 -22.75 -19.12 29.56
CA ARG A 5 -22.40 -17.70 29.60
C ARG A 5 -23.10 -17.02 28.43
N LYS A 6 -24.20 -16.32 28.72
CA LYS A 6 -24.84 -15.42 27.75
C LYS A 6 -23.93 -14.20 27.59
N PHE A 7 -23.39 -14.03 26.40
CA PHE A 7 -22.66 -12.84 26.01
C PHE A 7 -23.58 -12.05 25.07
N ASP A 8 -24.12 -10.93 25.56
CA ASP A 8 -24.95 -10.03 24.75
C ASP A 8 -24.06 -8.94 24.14
N PHE A 9 -24.04 -8.89 22.82
CA PHE A 9 -23.30 -7.89 22.06
C PHE A 9 -24.19 -6.66 21.86
N ALA A 10 -23.85 -5.55 22.53
CA ALA A 10 -24.51 -4.28 22.28
C ALA A 10 -24.11 -3.75 20.88
N PRO A 11 -25.05 -3.27 20.06
CA PRO A 11 -24.73 -2.72 18.75
C PRO A 11 -23.95 -1.40 18.88
N LEU A 12 -22.90 -1.26 18.07
CA LEU A 12 -22.06 -0.07 18.01
C LEU A 12 -22.86 1.15 17.50
N PRO A 13 -22.61 2.37 18.02
CA PRO A 13 -23.27 3.57 17.52
C PRO A 13 -22.84 3.88 16.09
N LEU A 14 -23.82 4.09 15.21
CA LEU A 14 -23.60 4.54 13.84
C LEU A 14 -23.13 5.99 13.86
N VAL A 15 -21.86 6.22 13.51
CA VAL A 15 -21.33 7.56 13.28
C VAL A 15 -21.88 8.03 11.93
N VAL A 16 -22.66 9.10 11.95
CA VAL A 16 -23.22 9.74 10.75
C VAL A 16 -22.07 10.44 10.01
N ASP A 17 -21.89 10.10 8.74
CA ASP A 17 -20.96 10.79 7.84
C ASP A 17 -21.36 12.26 7.69
N THR A 18 -20.70 13.15 8.43
CA THR A 18 -20.67 14.59 8.13
C THR A 18 -19.74 14.81 6.95
N LYS A 19 -20.37 14.94 5.79
CA LYS A 19 -19.80 15.47 4.56
C LYS A 19 -19.56 16.98 4.74
N ASP A 20 -18.31 17.40 4.83
CA ASP A 20 -17.92 18.80 4.67
C ASP A 20 -16.96 18.92 3.49
N GLU A 21 -17.43 19.61 2.46
CA GLU A 21 -16.68 20.03 1.29
C GLU A 21 -15.77 21.19 1.67
N LEU A 22 -14.46 21.03 1.50
CA LEU A 22 -13.52 22.15 1.41
C LEU A 22 -12.52 21.85 0.29
N GLU A 23 -12.77 22.48 -0.86
CA GLU A 23 -11.84 22.58 -1.97
C GLU A 23 -10.59 23.36 -1.54
N THR A 24 -9.46 22.69 -1.47
CA THR A 24 -8.13 23.31 -1.56
C THR A 24 -7.17 22.36 -2.26
N ASN A 25 -6.68 22.77 -3.44
CA ASN A 25 -5.60 22.20 -4.25
C ASN A 25 -5.03 20.85 -3.76
N ALA A 26 -5.59 19.76 -4.28
CA ALA A 26 -5.05 18.42 -4.00
C ALA A 26 -3.75 18.19 -4.81
N PRO A 27 -2.67 17.70 -4.18
CA PRO A 27 -1.58 17.05 -4.91
C PRO A 27 -2.15 15.81 -5.61
N ALA A 28 -1.55 15.45 -6.75
CA ALA A 28 -1.93 14.36 -7.65
C ALA A 28 -2.75 13.26 -6.95
N GLU A 29 -3.99 13.04 -7.42
CA GLU A 29 -4.88 11.97 -6.96
C GLU A 29 -4.07 10.70 -6.74
N VAL A 30 -3.95 10.31 -5.48
CA VAL A 30 -3.51 8.96 -5.11
C VAL A 30 -4.61 8.05 -5.64
N LEU A 31 -4.45 7.61 -6.89
CA LEU A 31 -5.32 6.58 -7.47
C LEU A 31 -5.20 5.38 -6.53
N ASP A 32 -6.21 5.22 -5.70
CA ASP A 32 -6.30 4.20 -4.65
C ASP A 32 -6.57 2.84 -5.32
N GLY A 33 -5.57 2.40 -6.06
CA GLY A 33 -5.56 1.13 -6.76
C GLY A 33 -5.30 0.01 -5.76
N PRO A 34 -5.72 -1.22 -6.09
CA PRO A 34 -5.45 -2.37 -5.23
C PRO A 34 -3.93 -2.52 -4.99
N PRO A 35 -3.51 -2.89 -3.78
CA PRO A 35 -2.09 -3.00 -3.43
C PRO A 35 -1.40 -3.98 -4.37
N THR A 36 -0.35 -3.50 -5.04
CA THR A 36 0.45 -4.33 -5.94
C THR A 36 1.54 -5.02 -5.14
N LYS A 37 1.54 -6.36 -5.12
CA LYS A 37 2.65 -7.15 -4.57
C LYS A 37 3.83 -7.10 -5.53
N VAL A 38 4.98 -6.65 -5.04
CA VAL A 38 6.24 -6.59 -5.80
C VAL A 38 7.25 -7.49 -5.09
N THR A 39 7.97 -8.30 -5.87
CA THR A 39 9.06 -9.17 -5.40
C THR A 39 10.31 -8.83 -6.20
N PHE A 40 11.44 -8.68 -5.50
CA PHE A 40 12.74 -8.38 -6.11
C PHE A 40 13.84 -9.06 -5.30
N ASP A 41 14.97 -9.30 -5.95
CA ASP A 41 16.16 -9.79 -5.27
C ASP A 41 16.85 -8.64 -4.53
N CYS A 42 17.16 -8.85 -3.25
CA CYS A 42 17.82 -7.86 -2.40
C CYS A 42 19.13 -8.42 -1.88
N GLU A 43 20.18 -7.61 -1.87
CA GLU A 43 21.46 -7.97 -1.28
C GLU A 43 21.29 -8.31 0.20
N PHE A 44 21.92 -9.39 0.64
CA PHE A 44 21.77 -9.92 2.00
C PHE A 44 22.14 -8.88 3.07
N ILE A 45 23.26 -8.19 2.90
CA ILE A 45 23.75 -7.19 3.86
C ILE A 45 22.76 -6.02 3.97
N LEU A 46 22.26 -5.53 2.84
CA LEU A 46 21.27 -4.46 2.81
C LEU A 46 19.97 -4.86 3.51
N MET A 47 19.55 -6.11 3.32
CA MET A 47 18.34 -6.66 3.92
C MET A 47 18.46 -6.81 5.44
N GLU A 48 19.61 -7.26 5.95
CA GLU A 48 19.88 -7.31 7.39
C GLU A 48 19.94 -5.90 8.00
N ASN A 49 20.63 -4.95 7.36
CA ASN A 49 20.67 -3.57 7.84
C ASN A 49 19.26 -2.94 7.93
N MET A 50 18.40 -3.21 6.94
CA MET A 50 17.02 -2.75 6.95
C MET A 50 16.21 -3.36 8.10
N LYS A 51 16.43 -4.63 8.43
CA LYS A 51 15.78 -5.29 9.57
C LYS A 51 16.22 -4.70 10.90
N ASP A 52 17.53 -4.52 11.08
CA ASP A 52 18.10 -3.97 12.30
C ASP A 52 17.60 -2.55 12.54
N TYR A 53 17.65 -1.71 11.51
CA TYR A 53 17.12 -0.36 11.56
C TYR A 53 15.61 -0.35 11.88
N GLY A 54 14.83 -1.18 11.18
CA GLY A 54 13.39 -1.29 11.44
C GLY A 54 13.06 -1.76 12.85
N TYR A 55 13.87 -2.63 13.44
CA TYR A 55 13.70 -3.07 14.83
C TYR A 55 13.88 -1.92 15.82
N TRP A 56 14.92 -1.10 15.66
CA TRP A 56 15.21 0.00 16.58
C TRP A 56 14.25 1.18 16.44
N GLU A 57 13.83 1.49 15.21
CA GLU A 57 12.91 2.60 14.93
C GLU A 57 11.43 2.21 15.02
N GLY A 58 11.12 0.92 15.21
CA GLY A 58 9.74 0.43 15.21
C GLY A 58 9.04 0.52 13.84
N LEU A 59 9.82 0.48 12.76
CA LEU A 59 9.35 0.60 11.39
C LEU A 59 9.26 -0.76 10.71
N THR A 60 8.28 -0.91 9.81
CA THR A 60 8.22 -2.10 8.97
C THR A 60 9.17 -1.98 7.77
N GLN A 61 9.65 -3.10 7.25
CA GLN A 61 10.43 -3.12 6.00
C GLN A 61 9.70 -2.41 4.86
N LYS A 62 8.37 -2.54 4.81
CA LYS A 62 7.52 -1.88 3.82
C LYS A 62 7.62 -0.36 3.92
N ASP A 63 7.57 0.19 5.13
CA ASP A 63 7.59 1.64 5.34
C ASP A 63 8.94 2.22 4.92
N ILE A 64 10.03 1.58 5.34
CA ILE A 64 11.40 1.97 4.95
C ILE A 64 11.55 1.98 3.43
N ILE A 65 11.08 0.94 2.73
CA ILE A 65 11.15 0.86 1.27
C ILE A 65 10.32 1.97 0.62
N LEU A 66 9.08 2.19 1.09
CA LEU A 66 8.20 3.20 0.49
C LEU A 66 8.73 4.62 0.70
N GLU A 67 9.26 4.93 1.88
CA GLU A 67 9.88 6.21 2.18
C GLU A 67 11.14 6.42 1.33
N SER A 68 12.00 5.41 1.27
CA SER A 68 13.20 5.45 0.41
C SER A 68 12.86 5.70 -1.05
N LEU A 69 11.79 5.07 -1.57
CA LEU A 69 11.33 5.29 -2.93
C LEU A 69 10.76 6.70 -3.14
N ARG A 70 10.01 7.24 -2.18
CA ARG A 70 9.50 8.62 -2.25
C ARG A 70 10.64 9.62 -2.31
N LEU A 71 11.61 9.51 -1.40
CA LEU A 71 12.80 10.35 -1.37
C LEU A 71 13.62 10.22 -2.66
N TYR A 72 13.77 9.00 -3.19
CA TYR A 72 14.52 8.78 -4.42
C TYR A 72 13.90 9.51 -5.63
N PHE A 73 12.56 9.61 -5.70
CA PHE A 73 11.86 10.25 -6.81
C PHE A 73 11.51 11.73 -6.57
N GLU A 74 11.75 12.27 -5.38
CA GLU A 74 11.36 13.64 -5.00
C GLU A 74 11.91 14.69 -5.98
N ASP A 75 13.20 14.58 -6.33
CA ASP A 75 13.88 15.53 -7.23
C ASP A 75 13.94 15.07 -8.69
N LYS A 76 13.24 14.00 -9.06
CA LYS A 76 13.37 13.37 -10.39
C LYS A 76 12.16 13.68 -11.28
N GLU A 77 12.44 14.11 -12.50
CA GLU A 77 11.40 14.24 -13.53
C GLU A 77 10.92 12.85 -13.99
N ILE A 78 9.68 12.49 -13.62
CA ILE A 78 9.08 11.21 -14.02
C ILE A 78 8.48 11.33 -15.42
N ARG A 79 9.19 10.81 -16.42
CA ARG A 79 8.67 10.72 -17.79
C ARG A 79 7.75 9.51 -17.94
N PRO A 80 6.58 9.66 -18.59
CA PRO A 80 5.68 8.54 -18.79
C PRO A 80 6.35 7.48 -19.68
N ARG A 81 6.11 6.21 -19.36
CA ARG A 81 6.54 5.12 -20.23
C ARG A 81 5.81 5.23 -21.58
N PRO A 82 6.48 4.97 -22.72
CA PRO A 82 5.83 4.96 -24.03
C PRO A 82 4.60 4.06 -24.09
N ASP A 83 3.56 4.47 -24.84
CA ASP A 83 2.28 3.75 -24.91
C ASP A 83 2.42 2.29 -25.35
N LYS A 84 3.38 2.01 -26.25
CA LYS A 84 3.72 0.66 -26.70
C LYS A 84 4.06 -0.30 -25.55
N ILE A 85 4.60 0.22 -24.45
CA ILE A 85 4.97 -0.57 -23.26
C ILE A 85 3.81 -0.60 -22.27
N ARG A 86 3.11 0.52 -22.07
CA ARG A 86 1.99 0.62 -21.13
C ARG A 86 0.83 -0.30 -21.50
N GLN A 87 0.57 -0.44 -22.80
CA GLN A 87 -0.50 -1.28 -23.36
C GLN A 87 -0.01 -2.68 -23.75
N ARG A 88 1.25 -3.04 -23.46
CA ARG A 88 1.76 -4.37 -23.82
C ARG A 88 0.91 -5.41 -23.10
N PRO A 89 0.26 -6.34 -23.82
CA PRO A 89 -0.58 -7.36 -23.20
C PRO A 89 0.26 -8.15 -22.20
N LYS A 90 -0.24 -8.32 -20.97
CA LYS A 90 0.42 -9.13 -19.94
C LYS A 90 0.56 -10.56 -20.47
N VAL A 91 1.76 -10.90 -20.91
CA VAL A 91 2.09 -12.24 -21.37
C VAL A 91 2.04 -13.18 -20.17
N GLY A 92 1.22 -14.24 -20.22
CA GLY A 92 1.23 -15.30 -19.19
C GLY A 92 -0.03 -15.47 -18.33
N ARG A 93 -1.11 -14.71 -18.54
CA ARG A 93 -2.43 -15.11 -18.00
C ARG A 93 -3.41 -15.38 -19.14
N LYS A 94 -3.77 -16.66 -19.33
CA LYS A 94 -5.02 -16.98 -20.03
C LYS A 94 -6.16 -16.31 -19.25
N PRO A 95 -7.10 -15.61 -19.93
CA PRO A 95 -8.30 -15.15 -19.25
C PRO A 95 -9.01 -16.38 -18.68
N LYS A 96 -9.30 -16.35 -17.37
CA LYS A 96 -10.23 -17.30 -16.78
C LYS A 96 -11.59 -16.87 -17.32
N ASN A 97 -12.20 -17.72 -18.18
CA ASN A 97 -13.39 -17.43 -18.97
C ASN A 97 -14.36 -16.43 -18.30
N ALA A 98 -14.70 -15.39 -19.05
CA ALA A 98 -15.89 -14.58 -18.82
C ALA A 98 -17.15 -15.38 -19.18
#